data_AF-D6LIK9-F1
#
_entry.id   AF-D6LIK9-F1
#
_cell.length_a   1.000
_cell.length_b   1.000
_cell.length_c   1.000
_cell.angle_alpha   90.00
_cell.angle_beta   90.00
_cell.angle_gamma   90.00
#
_symmetry.space_group_name_H-M   'P 1'
#
loop_
_entity.id
_entity.type
_entity.pdbx_description
1 polymer ?
#
loop_
_entity_poly.entity_id
_entity_poly.type
_entity_poly.pdbx_seq_one_letter_code
_entity_poly.pdbx_strand_id
1 'polypeptide(L)'
;MTGFYDFEVFKNDWLVVFIGQDDTEIVVWNDPAILRKALEKFDCLVGFNNHNYDDLILTGIMSGYNNYEIWKLSNAIVNGGNIENKIKMMATKLPTLDTKQELDPRLSLKVIEANLGMNIVETPVDFNIDRPLEDKEVDVVIEYCRHDVETTKKVFMLRKDYFESKFDICKEFDLDKLDVKKTRANLASKVLKCSKDRLPAGVLENKDRLNIKFADELRVENIPNEILNFYKNIRQRFEDGENFEILEKEKLVYSLCGVEHTFGFGGLHSAKKNYMYEGKMLYVDVGSYYPSMIINFGFMSRASEHPDLYKNLYDTRMEYKAKKDNKQQIYKILLNSTFGALKSEFNDLFDPVMSNNICVNGQLILTDLIMNLRPYTELVQSNTDGILVKYKEKDLDTIKTICSEWELNYGLTLDYEYVEKIVQRDVNNYIWKTEDGKIKGKGLFDKYAGGDFEKNNLTVIDMALKEYYINNKDVRDTITNMILNGNVTPLQQVAKMGNSYDIMEHNGQEVQKVNRIFATWDNKYGAINKVKNNNGVKKYTKIANSSDKCYINNDVIEKTDTNLIDIDYYVRLVEKNKFIDENYKLF
;
A
#
# COMPACT_ATOMS: atom_id res chain seq x y z
N MET A 1 30.52 7.57 0.63
CA MET A 1 29.57 7.49 1.77
C MET A 1 28.13 7.57 1.26
N THR A 2 27.13 7.04 1.98
CA THR A 2 25.71 7.32 1.68
C THR A 2 25.32 8.67 2.28
N GLY A 3 24.70 9.54 1.48
CA GLY A 3 24.17 10.83 1.92
C GLY A 3 22.65 10.89 1.82
N PHE A 4 22.02 11.63 2.71
CA PHE A 4 20.60 11.96 2.68
C PHE A 4 20.44 13.42 2.29
N TYR A 5 19.44 13.77 1.48
CA TYR A 5 19.31 15.13 0.98
C TYR A 5 17.88 15.51 0.60
N ASP A 6 17.65 16.81 0.54
CA ASP A 6 16.40 17.45 0.18
C ASP A 6 16.69 18.87 -0.35
N PHE A 7 15.92 19.33 -1.35
CA PHE A 7 16.06 20.66 -1.95
C PHE A 7 14.87 21.56 -1.65
N GLU A 8 15.17 22.81 -1.29
CA GLU A 8 14.19 23.89 -1.21
C GLU A 8 14.42 24.90 -2.34
N VAL A 9 13.37 25.22 -3.10
CA VAL A 9 13.46 26.06 -4.31
C VAL A 9 12.48 27.23 -4.24
N PHE A 10 13.02 28.45 -4.27
CA PHE A 10 12.34 29.73 -4.35
C PHE A 10 12.64 30.41 -5.70
N LYS A 11 11.95 31.51 -6.01
CA LYS A 11 12.11 32.19 -7.31
C LYS A 11 13.53 32.70 -7.57
N ASN A 12 14.19 33.18 -6.52
CA ASN A 12 15.54 33.76 -6.60
C ASN A 12 16.59 32.92 -5.87
N ASP A 13 16.20 31.82 -5.23
CA ASP A 13 17.08 31.02 -4.37
C ASP A 13 16.81 29.54 -4.52
N TRP A 14 17.84 28.73 -4.34
CA TRP A 14 17.71 27.32 -3.99
C TRP A 14 18.72 26.99 -2.90
N LEU A 15 18.34 26.07 -2.02
CA LEU A 15 19.27 25.47 -1.08
C LEU A 15 19.07 23.95 -1.03
N VAL A 16 20.12 23.27 -0.57
CA VAL A 16 20.10 21.83 -0.32
C VAL A 16 20.84 21.55 0.96
N VAL A 17 20.26 20.67 1.77
CA VAL A 17 20.90 20.10 2.94
C VAL A 17 21.30 18.68 2.61
N PHE A 18 22.53 18.31 2.97
CA PHE A 18 23.00 16.93 2.97
C PHE A 18 23.34 16.50 4.39
N ILE A 19 22.92 15.31 4.78
CA ILE A 19 23.35 14.65 6.02
C ILE A 19 24.01 13.33 5.65
N GLY A 20 25.27 13.14 6.04
CA GLY A 20 25.99 11.88 5.86
C GLY A 20 25.44 10.76 6.73
N GLN A 21 25.75 9.51 6.37
CA GLN A 21 25.50 8.38 7.26
C GLN A 21 26.21 8.54 8.62
N ASP A 22 27.35 9.24 8.63
CA ASP A 22 28.16 9.62 9.81
C ASP A 22 27.67 10.91 10.52
N ASP A 23 26.47 11.40 10.17
CA ASP A 23 25.87 12.63 10.69
C ASP A 23 26.62 13.92 10.33
N THR A 24 27.53 13.88 9.34
CA THR A 24 28.14 15.11 8.82
C THR A 24 27.13 15.91 8.00
N GLU A 25 26.92 17.18 8.37
CA GLU A 25 26.04 18.09 7.65
C GLU A 25 26.80 18.94 6.63
N ILE A 26 26.20 19.11 5.45
CA ILE A 26 26.65 20.06 4.43
C ILE A 26 25.44 20.81 3.91
N VAL A 27 25.47 22.14 4.03
CA VAL A 27 24.46 23.03 3.47
C VAL A 27 25.06 23.76 2.28
N VAL A 28 24.31 23.85 1.19
CA VAL A 28 24.69 24.63 0.01
C VAL A 28 23.53 25.54 -0.38
N TRP A 29 23.82 26.83 -0.52
CA TRP A 29 22.86 27.86 -0.94
C TRP A 29 23.41 28.60 -2.16
N ASN A 30 22.68 28.56 -3.27
CA ASN A 30 22.97 29.28 -4.52
C ASN A 30 24.39 29.13 -5.12
N ASP A 31 25.16 28.11 -4.72
CA ASP A 31 26.54 27.91 -5.20
C ASP A 31 26.70 26.54 -5.87
N PRO A 32 26.58 26.46 -7.22
CA PRO A 32 26.77 25.22 -7.97
C PRO A 32 28.18 24.64 -7.87
N ALA A 33 29.20 25.44 -7.59
CA ALA A 33 30.58 24.97 -7.47
C ALA A 33 30.78 24.26 -6.13
N ILE A 34 30.24 24.81 -5.04
CA ILE A 34 30.21 24.15 -3.73
C ILE A 34 29.34 22.89 -3.80
N LEU A 35 28.18 22.94 -4.46
CA LEU A 35 27.32 21.76 -4.67
C LEU A 35 28.09 20.63 -5.34
N ARG A 36 28.81 20.91 -6.43
CA ARG A 36 29.63 19.91 -7.12
C ARG A 36 30.65 19.25 -6.19
N LYS A 37 31.33 20.05 -5.36
CA LYS A 37 32.31 19.56 -4.38
C LYS A 37 31.66 18.75 -3.25
N ALA A 38 30.44 19.11 -2.84
CA ALA A 38 29.69 18.37 -1.83
C ALA A 38 29.34 16.96 -2.32
N LEU A 39 28.89 16.85 -3.58
CA LEU A 39 28.51 15.58 -4.21
C LEU A 39 29.67 14.56 -4.29
N GLU A 40 30.92 15.03 -4.41
CA GLU A 40 32.12 14.16 -4.44
C GLU A 40 32.30 13.31 -3.17
N LYS A 41 31.63 13.66 -2.06
CA LYS A 41 31.69 12.88 -0.82
C LYS A 41 30.75 11.67 -0.79
N PHE A 42 29.78 11.62 -1.71
CA PHE A 42 28.70 10.64 -1.68
C PHE A 42 28.79 9.67 -2.85
N ASP A 43 28.76 8.37 -2.54
CA ASP A 43 28.68 7.31 -3.57
C ASP A 43 27.22 7.06 -3.99
N CYS A 44 26.30 7.34 -3.06
CA CYS A 44 24.87 7.19 -3.23
C CYS A 44 24.14 8.24 -2.41
N LEU A 45 23.10 8.83 -3.01
CA LEU A 45 22.22 9.78 -2.34
C LEU A 45 20.85 9.18 -2.09
N VAL A 46 20.21 9.56 -0.99
CA VAL A 46 18.89 9.07 -0.59
C VAL A 46 17.98 10.25 -0.31
N GLY A 47 16.82 10.30 -0.96
CA GLY A 47 15.83 11.35 -0.75
C GLY A 47 14.43 10.79 -0.50
N PHE A 48 13.46 11.69 -0.34
CA PHE A 48 12.04 11.34 -0.26
C PHE A 48 11.30 11.90 -1.47
N ASN A 49 10.83 11.02 -2.36
CA ASN A 49 10.26 11.39 -3.67
C ASN A 49 11.29 12.04 -4.63
N ASN A 50 12.58 11.85 -4.37
CA ASN A 50 13.65 12.50 -5.13
C ASN A 50 13.69 12.09 -6.59
N HIS A 51 13.30 10.86 -6.94
CA HIS A 51 13.23 10.44 -8.35
C HIS A 51 12.28 11.32 -9.18
N ASN A 52 11.27 11.90 -8.54
CA ASN A 52 10.26 12.73 -9.19
C ASN A 52 10.47 14.23 -8.95
N TYR A 53 11.42 14.64 -8.10
CA TYR A 53 11.67 16.04 -7.76
C TYR A 53 13.16 16.36 -7.68
N ASP A 54 13.83 16.01 -6.58
CA ASP A 54 15.20 16.46 -6.27
C ASP A 54 16.25 16.02 -7.29
N ASP A 55 16.14 14.80 -7.84
CA ASP A 55 17.04 14.31 -8.90
C ASP A 55 16.99 15.24 -10.13
N LEU A 56 15.79 15.78 -10.45
CA LEU A 56 15.58 16.69 -11.58
C LEU A 56 16.14 18.08 -11.27
N ILE A 57 15.90 18.60 -10.05
CA ILE A 57 16.45 19.88 -9.60
C ILE A 57 17.97 19.85 -9.61
N LEU A 58 18.58 18.83 -8.98
CA LEU A 58 20.02 18.61 -8.99
C LEU A 58 20.58 18.55 -10.42
N THR A 59 19.91 17.81 -11.30
CA THR A 59 20.31 17.71 -12.72
C THR A 59 20.23 19.05 -13.44
N GLY A 60 19.19 19.85 -13.18
CA GLY A 60 19.06 21.20 -13.72
C GLY A 60 20.22 22.11 -13.30
N ILE A 61 20.54 22.12 -11.99
CA ILE A 61 21.65 22.94 -11.46
C ILE A 61 22.98 22.49 -12.07
N MET A 62 23.22 21.18 -12.14
CA MET A 62 24.43 20.63 -12.76
C MET A 62 24.50 20.86 -14.28
N SER A 63 23.36 21.11 -14.92
CA SER A 63 23.27 21.49 -16.33
C SER A 63 23.47 22.99 -16.57
N GLY A 64 23.70 23.78 -15.51
CA GLY A 64 23.99 25.21 -15.59
C GLY A 64 22.77 26.13 -15.56
N TYR A 65 21.61 25.63 -15.12
CA TYR A 65 20.41 26.46 -14.99
C TYR A 65 20.60 27.51 -13.90
N ASN A 66 20.15 28.74 -14.15
CA ASN A 66 20.11 29.78 -13.12
C ASN A 66 18.90 29.61 -12.18
N ASN A 67 18.86 30.36 -11.07
CA ASN A 67 17.83 30.22 -10.04
C ASN A 67 16.39 30.34 -10.59
N TYR A 68 16.15 31.25 -11.54
CA TYR A 68 14.84 31.42 -12.16
C TYR A 68 14.44 30.22 -13.05
N GLU A 69 15.41 29.61 -13.73
CA GLU A 69 15.20 28.39 -14.51
C GLU A 69 14.95 27.17 -13.61
N ILE A 70 15.65 27.07 -12.48
CA ILE A 70 15.41 26.04 -11.45
C ILE A 70 14.02 26.19 -10.84
N TRP A 71 13.62 27.42 -10.50
CA TRP A 71 12.27 27.70 -10.03
C TRP A 71 11.20 27.35 -11.07
N LYS A 72 11.42 27.65 -12.36
CA LYS A 72 10.53 27.22 -13.44
C LYS A 72 10.44 25.70 -13.55
N LEU A 73 11.56 25.00 -13.42
CA LEU A 73 11.61 23.54 -13.40
C LEU A 73 10.83 22.98 -12.20
N SER A 74 11.05 23.51 -10.99
CA SER A 74 10.29 23.16 -9.78
C SER A 74 8.79 23.33 -9.99
N ASN A 75 8.34 24.48 -10.49
CA ASN A 75 6.93 24.72 -10.79
C ASN A 75 6.37 23.78 -11.87
N ALA A 76 7.16 23.46 -12.90
CA ALA A 76 6.75 22.49 -13.91
C ALA A 76 6.58 21.09 -13.29
N ILE A 77 7.45 20.68 -12.36
CA ILE A 77 7.30 19.39 -11.67
C ILE A 77 6.04 19.37 -10.80
N VAL A 78 5.87 20.37 -9.92
CA VAL A 78 4.76 20.44 -8.95
C VAL A 78 3.40 20.54 -9.65
N ASN A 79 3.31 21.31 -10.73
CA ASN A 79 2.05 21.55 -11.44
C ASN A 79 1.80 20.55 -12.59
N GLY A 80 2.65 19.53 -12.76
CA GLY A 80 2.51 18.54 -13.85
C GLY A 80 2.75 19.11 -15.25
N GLY A 81 3.58 20.15 -15.36
CA GLY A 81 4.06 20.74 -16.60
C GLY A 81 5.08 19.88 -17.35
N ASN A 82 5.49 20.34 -18.54
CA ASN A 82 6.46 19.62 -19.34
C ASN A 82 7.89 19.83 -18.81
N ILE A 83 8.62 18.74 -18.62
CA ILE A 83 10.03 18.73 -18.21
C ILE A 83 10.84 18.21 -19.38
N GLU A 84 11.93 18.90 -19.72
CA GLU A 84 12.81 18.53 -20.83
C GLU A 84 13.31 17.09 -20.73
N ASN A 85 13.19 16.34 -21.83
CA ASN A 85 13.60 14.92 -21.87
C ASN A 85 15.08 14.72 -21.52
N LYS A 86 15.94 15.68 -21.89
CA LYS A 86 17.37 15.65 -21.54
C LYS A 86 17.57 15.61 -20.02
N ILE A 87 16.85 16.46 -19.28
CA ILE A 87 16.91 16.51 -17.80
C ILE A 87 16.41 15.19 -17.22
N LYS A 88 15.27 14.67 -17.68
CA LYS A 88 14.75 13.36 -17.23
C LYS A 88 15.77 12.23 -17.44
N MET A 89 16.37 12.15 -18.63
CA MET A 89 17.34 11.11 -18.98
C MET A 89 18.66 11.23 -18.22
N MET A 90 19.06 12.43 -17.80
CA MET A 90 20.25 12.63 -16.97
C MET A 90 19.96 12.25 -15.51
N ALA A 91 18.80 12.65 -14.98
CA ALA A 91 18.37 12.32 -13.63
C ALA A 91 18.28 10.80 -13.37
N THR A 92 17.85 10.01 -14.36
CA THR A 92 17.83 8.54 -14.22
C THR A 92 19.21 7.90 -14.04
N LYS A 93 20.29 8.62 -14.39
CA LYS A 93 21.68 8.13 -14.25
C LYS A 93 22.32 8.46 -12.91
N LEU A 94 21.67 9.27 -12.07
CA LEU A 94 22.17 9.58 -10.73
C LEU A 94 22.08 8.33 -9.84
N PRO A 95 23.12 7.99 -9.05
CA PRO A 95 23.12 6.85 -8.14
C PRO A 95 22.32 7.18 -6.87
N THR A 96 21.01 7.33 -7.01
CA THR A 96 20.11 7.74 -5.94
C THR A 96 19.14 6.63 -5.53
N LEU A 97 18.61 6.69 -4.31
CA LEU A 97 17.53 5.84 -3.81
C LEU A 97 16.39 6.71 -3.29
N ASP A 98 15.15 6.25 -3.48
CA ASP A 98 13.96 7.01 -3.12
C ASP A 98 13.14 6.29 -2.05
N THR A 99 13.05 6.92 -0.89
CA THR A 99 12.30 6.42 0.28
C THR A 99 10.79 6.54 0.15
N LYS A 100 10.28 7.20 -0.90
CA LYS A 100 8.85 7.27 -1.26
C LYS A 100 8.44 6.18 -2.25
N GLN A 101 9.38 5.63 -3.02
CA GLN A 101 9.06 4.67 -4.08
C GLN A 101 8.28 3.45 -3.54
N GLU A 102 7.20 3.08 -4.24
CA GLU A 102 6.25 2.00 -3.87
C GLU A 102 5.43 2.24 -2.58
N LEU A 103 5.51 3.40 -1.93
CA LEU A 103 4.56 3.78 -0.87
C LEU A 103 3.28 4.37 -1.45
N ASP A 104 2.21 4.45 -0.64
CA ASP A 104 0.97 5.15 -1.02
C ASP A 104 1.31 6.59 -1.45
N PRO A 105 0.93 7.03 -2.67
CA PRO A 105 1.19 8.38 -3.15
C PRO A 105 0.75 9.49 -2.17
N ARG A 106 -0.31 9.25 -1.38
CA ARG A 106 -0.89 10.20 -0.40
C ARG A 106 -0.13 10.31 0.93
N LEU A 107 0.90 9.48 1.14
CA LEU A 107 1.73 9.50 2.35
C LEU A 107 2.87 10.53 2.21
N SER A 108 2.67 11.77 2.67
CA SER A 108 3.74 12.78 2.70
C SER A 108 4.67 12.58 3.89
N LEU A 109 5.86 13.20 3.85
CA LEU A 109 6.83 13.14 4.93
C LEU A 109 6.24 13.65 6.26
N LYS A 110 5.48 14.76 6.23
CA LYS A 110 4.76 15.32 7.39
C LYS A 110 3.75 14.36 8.04
N VAL A 111 3.24 13.41 7.26
CA VAL A 111 2.30 12.41 7.74
C VAL A 111 3.06 11.26 8.40
N ILE A 112 4.22 10.91 7.86
CA ILE A 112 5.15 9.96 8.48
C ILE A 112 5.64 10.54 9.81
N GLU A 113 6.02 11.83 9.86
CA GLU A 113 6.37 12.53 11.12
C GLU A 113 5.24 12.39 12.16
N ALA A 114 4.00 12.68 11.76
CA ALA A 114 2.84 12.52 12.62
C ALA A 114 2.70 11.08 13.13
N ASN A 115 2.75 10.11 12.22
CA ASN A 115 2.61 8.68 12.49
C ASN A 115 3.70 8.13 13.43
N LEU A 116 4.92 8.67 13.32
CA LEU A 116 6.08 8.35 14.17
C LEU A 116 6.11 9.09 15.50
N GLY A 117 5.16 10.01 15.75
CA GLY A 117 5.14 10.81 16.97
C GLY A 117 6.20 11.92 17.00
N MET A 118 6.78 12.28 15.85
CA MET A 118 7.80 13.33 15.73
C MET A 118 7.17 14.73 15.68
N ASN A 119 8.01 15.77 15.75
CA ASN A 119 7.60 17.12 15.37
C ASN A 119 7.09 17.14 13.93
N ILE A 120 5.97 17.82 13.71
CA ILE A 120 5.45 18.14 12.38
C ILE A 120 5.86 19.58 12.09
N VAL A 121 6.81 19.74 11.16
CA VAL A 121 7.43 21.03 10.86
C VAL A 121 7.06 21.44 9.44
N GLU A 122 6.41 22.58 9.27
CA GLU A 122 6.22 23.25 7.97
C GLU A 122 7.00 24.58 7.98
N THR A 123 7.61 24.94 6.84
CA THR A 123 8.32 26.24 6.74
C THR A 123 7.32 27.40 6.82
N PRO A 124 7.61 28.44 7.62
CA PRO A 124 6.80 29.66 7.66
C PRO A 124 7.08 30.59 6.46
N VAL A 125 8.10 30.30 5.64
CA VAL A 125 8.47 31.12 4.48
C VAL A 125 7.69 30.65 3.25
N ASP A 126 6.97 31.57 2.59
CA ASP A 126 6.19 31.25 1.38
C ASP A 126 7.12 30.99 0.18
N PHE A 127 6.97 29.83 -0.46
CA PHE A 127 7.70 29.46 -1.67
C PHE A 127 7.42 30.39 -2.88
N ASN A 128 6.36 31.20 -2.82
CA ASN A 128 5.95 32.11 -3.90
C ASN A 128 6.51 33.53 -3.78
N ILE A 129 7.40 33.81 -2.81
CA ILE A 129 8.03 35.13 -2.71
C ILE A 129 8.75 35.52 -4.02
N ASP A 130 8.54 36.77 -4.44
CA ASP A 130 9.17 37.35 -5.63
C ASP A 130 10.36 38.26 -5.28
N ARG A 131 11.17 37.82 -4.32
CA ARG A 131 12.43 38.45 -3.91
C ARG A 131 13.40 37.38 -3.41
N PRO A 132 14.70 37.71 -3.25
CA PRO A 132 15.62 36.83 -2.53
C PRO A 132 15.21 36.61 -1.08
N LEU A 133 15.62 35.47 -0.52
CA LEU A 133 15.52 35.19 0.90
C LEU A 133 16.39 36.18 1.71
N GLU A 134 15.85 36.63 2.84
CA GLU A 134 16.62 37.34 3.87
C GLU A 134 17.47 36.34 4.67
N ASP A 135 18.60 36.77 5.24
CA ASP A 135 19.51 35.86 5.98
C ASP A 135 18.79 35.03 7.06
N LYS A 136 17.83 35.63 7.78
CA LYS A 136 17.01 34.93 8.79
C LYS A 136 16.04 33.91 8.17
N GLU A 137 15.52 34.20 6.99
CA GLU A 137 14.65 33.26 6.27
C GLU A 137 15.47 32.07 5.76
N VAL A 138 16.71 32.31 5.32
CA VAL A 138 17.65 31.24 4.95
C VAL A 138 17.89 30.29 6.12
N ASP A 139 18.20 30.81 7.31
CA ASP A 139 18.40 29.98 8.51
C ASP A 139 17.15 29.14 8.82
N VAL A 140 15.95 29.73 8.74
CA VAL A 140 14.68 29.02 8.98
C VAL A 140 14.43 27.92 7.96
N VAL A 141 14.72 28.17 6.67
CA VAL A 141 14.55 27.17 5.61
C VAL A 141 15.60 26.05 5.76
N ILE A 142 16.83 26.36 6.20
CA ILE A 142 17.86 25.34 6.49
C ILE A 142 17.39 24.42 7.63
N GLU A 143 16.87 24.97 8.73
CA GLU A 143 16.34 24.15 9.84
C GLU A 143 15.18 23.24 9.39
N TYR A 144 14.27 23.77 8.57
CA TYR A 144 13.17 23.02 7.98
C TYR A 144 13.66 21.87 7.08
N CYS A 145 14.56 22.18 6.14
CA CYS A 145 15.12 21.20 5.21
C CYS A 145 15.95 20.14 5.96
N ARG A 146 16.73 20.53 6.99
CA ARG A 146 17.44 19.59 7.87
C ARG A 146 16.49 18.59 8.51
N HIS A 147 15.37 19.06 9.08
CA HIS A 147 14.37 18.18 9.69
C HIS A 147 13.78 17.18 8.67
N ASP A 148 13.59 17.61 7.42
CA ASP A 148 13.14 16.72 6.34
C ASP A 148 14.21 15.69 5.92
N VAL A 149 15.47 16.07 5.86
CA VAL A 149 16.58 15.14 5.61
C VAL A 149 16.73 14.13 6.76
N GLU A 150 16.62 14.55 8.01
CA GLU A 150 16.65 13.67 9.18
C GLU A 150 15.48 12.69 9.19
N THR A 151 14.27 13.15 8.84
CA THR A 151 13.09 12.29 8.73
C THR A 151 13.28 11.30 7.58
N THR A 152 13.81 11.73 6.44
CA THR A 152 14.16 10.86 5.31
C THR A 152 15.15 9.77 5.71
N LYS A 153 16.19 10.11 6.49
CA LYS A 153 17.15 9.16 7.06
C LYS A 153 16.45 8.12 7.96
N LYS A 154 15.50 8.54 8.80
CA LYS A 154 14.69 7.60 9.61
C LYS A 154 13.83 6.67 8.76
N VAL A 155 13.15 7.20 7.73
CA VAL A 155 12.33 6.38 6.81
C VAL A 155 13.21 5.38 6.07
N PHE A 156 14.40 5.77 5.62
CA PHE A 156 15.35 4.85 4.99
C PHE A 156 15.69 3.67 5.91
N MET A 157 15.97 3.92 7.20
CA MET A 157 16.25 2.87 8.17
C MET A 157 15.04 1.97 8.43
N LEU A 158 13.83 2.53 8.50
CA LEU A 158 12.59 1.76 8.64
C LEU A 158 12.27 0.91 7.40
N ARG A 159 12.79 1.32 6.23
CA ARG A 159 12.63 0.63 4.95
C ARG A 159 13.89 -0.14 4.52
N LYS A 160 14.78 -0.47 5.46
CA LYS A 160 16.03 -1.17 5.16
C LYS A 160 15.80 -2.45 4.34
N ASP A 161 14.87 -3.31 4.77
CA ASP A 161 14.53 -4.57 4.08
C ASP A 161 14.06 -4.35 2.63
N TYR A 162 13.35 -3.23 2.38
CA TYR A 162 12.93 -2.87 1.03
C TYR A 162 14.13 -2.61 0.13
N PHE A 163 15.09 -1.80 0.58
CA PHE A 163 16.29 -1.50 -0.22
C PHE A 163 17.22 -2.70 -0.34
N GLU A 164 17.47 -3.42 0.75
CA GLU A 164 18.28 -4.65 0.74
C GLU A 164 17.75 -5.66 -0.27
N SER A 165 16.42 -5.88 -0.29
CA SER A 165 15.83 -6.79 -1.27
C SER A 165 16.12 -6.40 -2.73
N LYS A 166 16.20 -5.10 -3.05
CA LYS A 166 16.51 -4.63 -4.41
C LYS A 166 17.98 -4.81 -4.75
N PHE A 167 18.87 -4.52 -3.81
CA PHE A 167 20.30 -4.78 -3.96
C PHE A 167 20.57 -6.28 -4.13
N ASP A 168 19.91 -7.12 -3.34
CA ASP A 168 20.02 -8.57 -3.42
C ASP A 168 19.51 -9.10 -4.76
N ILE A 169 18.36 -8.60 -5.27
CA ILE A 169 17.90 -8.94 -6.63
C ILE A 169 18.94 -8.54 -7.68
N CYS A 170 19.46 -7.31 -7.63
CA CYS A 170 20.43 -6.85 -8.63
C CYS A 170 21.71 -7.70 -8.59
N LYS A 171 22.16 -8.08 -7.39
CA LYS A 171 23.35 -8.92 -7.20
C LYS A 171 23.13 -10.38 -7.63
N GLU A 172 22.00 -10.98 -7.26
CA GLU A 172 21.68 -12.38 -7.56
C GLU A 172 21.53 -12.62 -9.07
N PHE A 173 21.01 -11.63 -9.80
CA PHE A 173 20.75 -11.73 -11.25
C PHE A 173 21.72 -10.91 -12.12
N ASP A 174 22.83 -10.44 -11.55
CA ASP A 174 23.87 -9.66 -12.25
C ASP A 174 23.31 -8.49 -13.09
N LEU A 175 22.40 -7.72 -12.48
CA LEU A 175 21.78 -6.55 -13.08
C LEU A 175 22.70 -5.32 -12.97
N ASP A 176 22.43 -4.29 -13.79
CA ASP A 176 23.17 -3.03 -13.73
C ASP A 176 22.98 -2.38 -12.35
N LYS A 177 24.02 -1.74 -11.81
CA LYS A 177 23.97 -1.13 -10.48
C LYS A 177 22.85 -0.10 -10.34
N LEU A 178 22.52 0.64 -11.41
CA LEU A 178 21.44 1.62 -11.41
C LEU A 178 20.04 0.98 -11.52
N ASP A 179 19.94 -0.32 -11.80
CA ASP A 179 18.65 -1.02 -11.76
C ASP A 179 18.05 -1.03 -10.37
N VAL A 180 18.84 -0.84 -9.31
CA VAL A 180 18.32 -0.67 -7.94
C VAL A 180 17.35 0.52 -7.82
N LYS A 181 17.34 1.47 -8.78
CA LYS A 181 16.35 2.57 -8.84
C LYS A 181 14.97 2.10 -9.30
N LYS A 182 14.87 0.96 -9.99
CA LYS A 182 13.62 0.45 -10.55
C LYS A 182 12.73 -0.09 -9.43
N THR A 183 11.41 -0.09 -9.66
CA THR A 183 10.48 -0.79 -8.77
C THR A 183 10.71 -2.30 -8.82
N ARG A 184 10.26 -3.04 -7.81
CA ARG A 184 10.37 -4.51 -7.79
C ARG A 184 9.67 -5.17 -8.98
N ALA A 185 8.59 -4.58 -9.49
CA ALA A 185 7.92 -5.01 -10.72
C ALA A 185 8.78 -4.80 -11.99
N ASN A 186 9.49 -3.69 -12.10
CA ASN A 186 10.42 -3.43 -13.21
C ASN A 186 11.71 -4.26 -13.09
N LEU A 187 12.13 -4.61 -11.87
CA LEU A 187 13.19 -5.60 -11.65
C LEU A 187 12.74 -7.00 -12.10
N ALA A 188 11.50 -7.40 -11.75
CA ALA A 188 10.93 -8.67 -12.20
C ALA A 188 10.87 -8.77 -13.73
N SER A 189 10.40 -7.72 -14.42
CA SER A 189 10.38 -7.72 -15.89
C SER A 189 11.77 -7.85 -16.50
N LYS A 190 12.78 -7.24 -15.88
CA LYS A 190 14.17 -7.34 -16.34
C LYS A 190 14.78 -8.73 -16.09
N VAL A 191 14.57 -9.33 -14.91
CA VAL A 191 15.00 -10.70 -14.60
C VAL A 191 14.35 -11.73 -15.54
N LEU A 192 13.07 -11.51 -15.86
CA LEU A 192 12.31 -12.35 -16.80
C LEU A 192 12.56 -11.97 -18.28
N LYS A 193 13.46 -11.01 -18.54
CA LYS A 193 13.86 -10.54 -19.87
C LYS A 193 12.68 -10.17 -20.76
N CYS A 194 11.67 -9.53 -20.19
CA CYS A 194 10.48 -9.14 -20.92
C CYS A 194 10.77 -8.01 -21.91
N SER A 195 10.12 -8.03 -23.07
CA SER A 195 10.01 -6.88 -23.97
C SER A 195 8.64 -6.89 -24.64
N LYS A 196 8.03 -5.70 -24.75
CA LYS A 196 6.78 -5.51 -25.49
C LYS A 196 6.89 -5.84 -26.97
N ASP A 197 8.09 -5.80 -27.54
CA ASP A 197 8.33 -6.16 -28.95
C ASP A 197 8.08 -7.66 -29.23
N ARG A 198 8.05 -8.50 -28.18
CA ARG A 198 7.71 -9.93 -28.29
C ARG A 198 6.21 -10.21 -28.25
N LEU A 199 5.40 -9.22 -27.85
CA LEU A 199 3.97 -9.41 -27.74
C LEU A 199 3.35 -9.69 -29.12
N PRO A 200 2.35 -10.58 -29.20
CA PRO A 200 1.56 -10.74 -30.41
C PRO A 200 0.95 -9.43 -30.91
N ALA A 201 0.77 -9.32 -32.23
CA ALA A 201 0.14 -8.17 -32.83
C ALA A 201 -1.27 -7.94 -32.24
N GLY A 202 -1.58 -6.69 -31.88
CA GLY A 202 -2.88 -6.33 -31.30
C GLY A 202 -2.92 -6.26 -29.77
N VAL A 203 -1.94 -6.83 -29.05
CA VAL A 203 -1.96 -6.88 -27.57
C VAL A 203 -1.80 -5.48 -26.97
N LEU A 204 -0.93 -4.65 -27.53
CA LEU A 204 -0.75 -3.26 -27.09
C LEU A 204 -2.00 -2.41 -27.32
N GLU A 205 -2.81 -2.76 -28.32
CA GLU A 205 -4.12 -2.18 -28.59
C GLU A 205 -5.26 -2.92 -27.86
N ASN A 206 -4.94 -3.83 -26.93
CA ASN A 206 -5.88 -4.64 -26.15
C ASN A 206 -6.83 -5.53 -26.97
N LYS A 207 -6.48 -5.90 -28.21
CA LYS A 207 -7.37 -6.68 -29.13
C LYS A 207 -7.70 -8.09 -28.65
N ASP A 208 -6.92 -8.66 -27.74
CA ASP A 208 -7.14 -10.00 -27.20
C ASP A 208 -7.43 -10.00 -25.69
N ARG A 209 -7.60 -8.82 -25.08
CA ARG A 209 -7.64 -8.65 -23.62
C ARG A 209 -8.66 -9.55 -22.92
N LEU A 210 -9.81 -9.81 -23.55
CA LEU A 210 -10.88 -10.64 -22.99
C LEU A 210 -11.07 -11.98 -23.75
N ASN A 211 -10.08 -12.41 -24.53
CA ASN A 211 -10.02 -13.74 -25.14
C ASN A 211 -9.61 -14.80 -24.10
N ILE A 212 -10.40 -14.88 -23.02
CA ILE A 212 -10.13 -15.69 -21.84
C ILE A 212 -10.22 -17.17 -22.20
N LYS A 213 -9.28 -17.94 -21.68
CA LYS A 213 -9.25 -19.41 -21.79
C LYS A 213 -9.44 -20.02 -20.41
N PHE A 214 -10.34 -20.97 -20.30
CA PHE A 214 -10.42 -21.82 -19.11
C PHE A 214 -9.30 -22.86 -19.17
N ALA A 215 -8.76 -23.23 -18.01
CA ALA A 215 -7.80 -24.33 -17.88
C ALA A 215 -8.45 -25.64 -18.35
N ASP A 216 -7.68 -26.47 -19.06
CA ASP A 216 -8.17 -27.73 -19.60
C ASP A 216 -8.53 -28.73 -18.48
N GLU A 217 -7.88 -28.60 -17.32
CA GLU A 217 -8.08 -29.39 -16.11
C GLU A 217 -9.29 -28.92 -15.26
N LEU A 218 -9.97 -27.84 -15.65
CA LEU A 218 -11.12 -27.32 -14.92
C LEU A 218 -12.26 -28.34 -14.93
N ARG A 219 -12.68 -28.77 -13.74
CA ARG A 219 -13.85 -29.63 -13.51
C ARG A 219 -15.15 -28.84 -13.67
N VAL A 220 -15.49 -28.52 -14.92
CA VAL A 220 -16.62 -27.67 -15.30
C VAL A 220 -17.96 -28.16 -14.74
N GLU A 221 -18.11 -29.47 -14.52
CA GLU A 221 -19.29 -30.10 -13.93
C GLU A 221 -19.58 -29.67 -12.49
N ASN A 222 -18.55 -29.21 -11.76
CA ASN A 222 -18.69 -28.71 -10.40
C ASN A 222 -19.02 -27.21 -10.35
N ILE A 223 -18.91 -26.50 -11.48
CA ILE A 223 -19.12 -25.07 -11.56
C ILE A 223 -20.57 -24.76 -11.97
N PRO A 224 -21.28 -23.86 -11.24
CA PRO A 224 -22.57 -23.36 -11.70
C PRO A 224 -22.53 -22.78 -13.12
N ASN A 225 -23.48 -23.19 -13.96
CA ASN A 225 -23.54 -22.78 -15.36
C ASN A 225 -23.66 -21.26 -15.54
N GLU A 226 -24.30 -20.56 -14.61
CA GLU A 226 -24.44 -19.11 -14.61
C GLU A 226 -23.08 -18.41 -14.57
N ILE A 227 -22.14 -18.94 -13.78
CA ILE A 227 -20.77 -18.40 -13.66
C ILE A 227 -19.98 -18.68 -14.95
N LEU A 228 -20.06 -19.90 -15.48
CA LEU A 228 -19.40 -20.23 -16.75
C LEU A 228 -19.95 -19.39 -17.91
N ASN A 229 -21.27 -19.23 -17.98
CA ASN A 229 -21.93 -18.48 -19.04
C ASN A 229 -21.64 -16.98 -18.95
N PHE A 230 -21.46 -16.42 -17.75
CA PHE A 230 -21.04 -15.03 -17.57
C PHE A 230 -19.73 -14.74 -18.29
N TYR A 231 -18.68 -15.54 -18.06
CA TYR A 231 -17.39 -15.33 -18.73
C TYR A 231 -17.43 -15.66 -20.23
N LYS A 232 -18.17 -16.71 -20.62
CA LYS A 232 -18.36 -17.05 -22.05
C LYS A 232 -19.07 -15.91 -22.80
N ASN A 233 -20.09 -15.31 -22.19
CA ASN A 233 -20.84 -14.19 -22.76
C ASN A 233 -19.96 -12.93 -22.89
N ILE A 234 -19.19 -12.58 -21.86
CA ILE A 234 -18.24 -11.46 -21.92
C ILE A 234 -17.24 -11.65 -23.06
N ARG A 235 -16.66 -12.86 -23.18
CA ARG A 235 -15.74 -13.18 -24.26
C ARG A 235 -16.41 -13.04 -25.64
N GLN A 236 -17.61 -13.57 -25.81
CA GLN A 236 -18.33 -13.47 -27.09
C GLN A 236 -18.61 -12.01 -27.46
N ARG A 237 -19.10 -11.19 -26.53
CA ARG A 237 -19.38 -9.77 -26.77
C ARG A 237 -18.12 -8.97 -27.09
N PHE A 238 -17.00 -9.32 -26.47
CA PHE A 238 -15.70 -8.76 -26.83
C PHE A 238 -15.28 -9.13 -28.25
N GLU A 239 -15.43 -10.39 -28.64
CA GLU A 239 -15.18 -10.87 -30.01
C GLU A 239 -16.12 -10.17 -31.03
N ASP A 240 -17.35 -9.83 -30.63
CA ASP A 240 -18.33 -9.07 -31.41
C ASP A 240 -18.01 -7.55 -31.50
N GLY A 241 -16.96 -7.08 -30.82
CA GLY A 241 -16.44 -5.71 -30.91
C GLY A 241 -16.83 -4.77 -29.78
N GLU A 242 -17.40 -5.26 -28.69
CA GLU A 242 -17.73 -4.43 -27.52
C GLU A 242 -16.47 -4.01 -26.74
N ASN A 243 -16.50 -2.79 -26.18
CA ASN A 243 -15.35 -2.20 -25.49
C ASN A 243 -14.99 -2.95 -24.20
N PHE A 244 -13.73 -3.38 -24.09
CA PHE A 244 -13.22 -4.11 -22.93
C PHE A 244 -13.36 -3.34 -21.61
N GLU A 245 -13.28 -2.01 -21.60
CA GLU A 245 -13.39 -1.20 -20.37
C GLU A 245 -14.80 -1.25 -19.77
N ILE A 246 -15.81 -1.52 -20.59
CA ILE A 246 -17.19 -1.73 -20.15
C ILE A 246 -17.32 -3.14 -19.62
N LEU A 247 -16.90 -4.12 -20.42
CA LEU A 247 -16.98 -5.55 -20.09
C LEU A 247 -16.19 -5.92 -18.83
N GLU A 248 -14.99 -5.37 -18.61
CA GLU A 248 -14.18 -5.65 -17.41
C GLU A 248 -14.80 -5.09 -16.12
N LYS A 249 -15.77 -4.17 -16.22
CA LYS A 249 -16.50 -3.63 -15.06
C LYS A 249 -17.74 -4.44 -14.73
N GLU A 250 -18.19 -5.32 -15.63
CA GLU A 250 -19.33 -6.18 -15.37
C GLU A 250 -19.05 -7.16 -14.24
N LYS A 251 -20.10 -7.46 -13.49
CA LYS A 251 -20.04 -8.30 -12.31
C LYS A 251 -21.25 -9.23 -12.28
N LEU A 252 -21.02 -10.49 -11.94
CA LEU A 252 -22.06 -11.43 -11.58
C LEU A 252 -22.08 -11.59 -10.06
N VAL A 253 -23.23 -11.32 -9.44
CA VAL A 253 -23.46 -11.69 -8.04
C VAL A 253 -24.15 -13.05 -8.00
N TYR A 254 -23.54 -14.01 -7.31
CA TYR A 254 -24.04 -15.38 -7.21
C TYR A 254 -23.94 -15.90 -5.76
N SER A 255 -24.99 -16.54 -5.25
CA SER A 255 -24.98 -17.12 -3.90
C SER A 255 -24.35 -18.52 -3.93
N LEU A 256 -23.05 -18.59 -3.64
CA LEU A 256 -22.31 -19.84 -3.59
C LEU A 256 -22.29 -20.36 -2.15
N CYS A 257 -22.88 -21.54 -1.92
CA CYS A 257 -23.00 -22.15 -0.59
C CYS A 257 -23.57 -21.20 0.48
N GLY A 258 -24.54 -20.37 0.10
CA GLY A 258 -25.22 -19.42 1.00
C GLY A 258 -24.43 -18.15 1.30
N VAL A 259 -23.34 -17.88 0.59
CA VAL A 259 -22.57 -16.64 0.71
C VAL A 259 -22.52 -15.94 -0.65
N GLU A 260 -22.85 -14.64 -0.69
CA GLU A 260 -22.85 -13.87 -1.94
C GLU A 260 -21.43 -13.62 -2.45
N HIS A 261 -21.09 -14.22 -3.59
CA HIS A 261 -19.83 -14.01 -4.30
C HIS A 261 -20.05 -13.02 -5.43
N THR A 262 -19.06 -12.18 -5.68
CA THR A 262 -19.00 -11.31 -6.86
C THR A 262 -17.94 -11.81 -7.80
N PHE A 263 -18.34 -12.29 -8.97
CA PHE A 263 -17.46 -12.72 -10.05
C PHE A 263 -17.20 -11.57 -11.03
N GLY A 264 -15.96 -11.45 -11.47
CA GLY A 264 -15.51 -10.40 -12.41
C GLY A 264 -14.04 -10.60 -12.78
N PHE A 265 -13.30 -9.50 -12.93
CA PHE A 265 -11.87 -9.50 -13.29
C PHE A 265 -10.94 -9.11 -12.13
N GLY A 266 -11.42 -9.30 -10.90
CA GLY A 266 -10.62 -9.29 -9.68
C GLY A 266 -10.68 -10.65 -8.99
N GLY A 267 -9.77 -10.90 -8.04
CA GLY A 267 -9.75 -12.17 -7.28
C GLY A 267 -11.06 -12.43 -6.55
N LEU A 268 -11.34 -13.71 -6.28
CA LEU A 268 -12.57 -14.15 -5.61
C LEU A 268 -12.66 -13.50 -4.22
N HIS A 269 -13.79 -12.89 -3.90
CA HIS A 269 -13.99 -12.25 -2.60
C HIS A 269 -15.44 -12.40 -2.15
N SER A 270 -15.63 -13.00 -0.98
CA SER A 270 -16.94 -13.17 -0.36
C SER A 270 -16.79 -13.41 1.14
N ALA A 271 -17.76 -12.96 1.92
CA ALA A 271 -17.81 -13.18 3.35
C ALA A 271 -19.24 -13.03 3.85
N LYS A 272 -19.59 -13.79 4.89
CA LYS A 272 -20.78 -13.47 5.70
C LYS A 272 -20.59 -12.09 6.33
N LYS A 273 -21.44 -11.13 6.00
CA LYS A 273 -21.31 -9.76 6.51
C LYS A 273 -21.71 -9.70 7.98
N ASN A 274 -21.04 -8.84 8.75
CA ASN A 274 -21.31 -8.62 10.18
C ASN A 274 -21.45 -9.94 10.94
N TYR A 275 -20.43 -10.78 10.79
CA TYR A 275 -20.44 -12.17 11.23
C TYR A 275 -19.40 -12.41 12.33
N MET A 276 -19.81 -13.12 13.38
CA MET A 276 -18.95 -13.60 14.45
C MET A 276 -19.21 -15.08 14.68
N TYR A 277 -18.13 -15.83 14.87
CA TYR A 277 -18.21 -17.25 15.22
C TYR A 277 -17.05 -17.65 16.09
N GLU A 278 -17.35 -18.54 17.03
CA GLU A 278 -16.39 -19.18 17.92
C GLU A 278 -16.67 -20.69 17.88
N GLY A 279 -15.65 -21.47 17.51
CA GLY A 279 -15.76 -22.88 17.21
C GLY A 279 -14.78 -23.32 16.12
N LYS A 280 -14.82 -24.60 15.77
CA LYS A 280 -13.85 -25.20 14.83
C LYS A 280 -14.02 -24.67 13.41
N MET A 281 -13.00 -23.98 12.92
CA MET A 281 -12.89 -23.56 11.53
C MET A 281 -11.54 -23.97 10.95
N LEU A 282 -11.55 -24.21 9.64
CA LEU A 282 -10.37 -24.52 8.86
C LEU A 282 -10.21 -23.43 7.81
N TYR A 283 -9.10 -22.70 7.86
CA TYR A 283 -8.66 -21.86 6.77
C TYR A 283 -7.80 -22.72 5.84
N VAL A 284 -8.25 -22.87 4.61
CA VAL A 284 -7.59 -23.60 3.53
C VAL A 284 -7.00 -22.55 2.59
N ASP A 285 -5.68 -22.40 2.59
CA ASP A 285 -4.92 -21.43 1.81
C ASP A 285 -4.19 -22.11 0.65
N VAL A 286 -4.20 -21.54 -0.54
CA VAL A 286 -3.53 -22.11 -1.70
C VAL A 286 -2.11 -21.54 -1.78
N GLY A 287 -1.13 -22.40 -1.49
CA GLY A 287 0.28 -22.05 -1.47
C GLY A 287 0.79 -21.52 -2.81
N SER A 288 1.23 -20.26 -2.82
CA SER A 288 1.74 -19.58 -4.02
C SER A 288 0.77 -19.60 -5.21
N TYR A 289 -0.52 -19.36 -4.94
CA TYR A 289 -1.61 -19.62 -5.88
C TYR A 289 -1.35 -19.15 -7.32
N TYR A 290 -1.24 -17.83 -7.54
CA TYR A 290 -1.00 -17.29 -8.88
C TYR A 290 0.33 -17.74 -9.51
N PRO A 291 1.47 -17.73 -8.80
CA PRO A 291 2.70 -18.33 -9.33
C PRO A 291 2.54 -19.76 -9.84
N SER A 292 1.86 -20.63 -9.09
CA SER A 292 1.63 -22.02 -9.49
C SER A 292 0.71 -22.10 -10.71
N MET A 293 -0.35 -21.28 -10.77
CA MET A 293 -1.24 -21.20 -11.94
C MET A 293 -0.53 -20.70 -13.21
N ILE A 294 0.38 -19.73 -13.07
CA ILE A 294 1.19 -19.22 -14.19
C ILE A 294 1.99 -20.36 -14.83
N ILE A 295 2.53 -21.26 -14.01
CA ILE A 295 3.34 -22.40 -14.46
C ILE A 295 2.44 -23.50 -15.02
N ASN A 296 1.47 -23.97 -14.22
CA ASN A 296 0.68 -25.15 -14.54
C ASN A 296 -0.20 -24.95 -15.78
N PHE A 297 -0.74 -23.74 -15.98
CA PHE A 297 -1.67 -23.44 -17.06
C PHE A 297 -1.06 -22.57 -18.17
N GLY A 298 0.25 -22.30 -18.11
CA GLY A 298 0.95 -21.55 -19.16
C GLY A 298 0.51 -20.08 -19.28
N PHE A 299 0.24 -19.40 -18.16
CA PHE A 299 -0.20 -17.99 -18.15
C PHE A 299 0.93 -16.98 -17.93
N MET A 300 2.16 -17.35 -18.28
CA MET A 300 3.28 -16.39 -18.25
C MET A 300 3.09 -15.32 -19.33
N SER A 301 3.50 -14.08 -19.04
CA SER A 301 3.48 -12.99 -20.03
C SER A 301 4.22 -13.39 -21.30
N ARG A 302 3.58 -13.17 -22.45
CA ARG A 302 4.16 -13.43 -23.77
C ARG A 302 5.27 -12.46 -24.14
N ALA A 303 5.48 -11.42 -23.33
CA ALA A 303 6.63 -10.53 -23.45
C ALA A 303 7.93 -11.17 -22.94
N SER A 304 7.84 -12.17 -22.04
CA SER A 304 9.00 -12.92 -21.52
C SER A 304 9.77 -13.61 -22.65
N GLU A 305 11.10 -13.66 -22.53
CA GLU A 305 11.94 -14.41 -23.48
C GLU A 305 11.55 -15.90 -23.52
N HIS A 306 11.28 -16.49 -22.36
CA HIS A 306 10.83 -17.86 -22.23
C HIS A 306 10.00 -18.06 -20.94
N PRO A 307 8.90 -18.84 -20.95
CA PRO A 307 8.13 -19.13 -19.73
C PRO A 307 8.97 -19.86 -18.66
N ASP A 308 9.94 -20.68 -19.06
CA ASP A 308 10.82 -21.41 -18.12
C ASP A 308 11.63 -20.49 -17.21
N LEU A 309 11.87 -19.23 -17.57
CA LEU A 309 12.52 -18.28 -16.67
C LEU A 309 11.71 -18.13 -15.37
N TYR A 310 10.38 -18.00 -15.50
CA TYR A 310 9.49 -17.91 -14.35
C TYR A 310 9.47 -19.21 -13.54
N LYS A 311 9.41 -20.35 -14.24
CA LYS A 311 9.44 -21.67 -13.61
C LYS A 311 10.76 -21.90 -12.84
N ASN A 312 11.89 -21.53 -13.41
CA ASN A 312 13.20 -21.64 -12.75
C ASN A 312 13.28 -20.77 -11.48
N LEU A 313 12.71 -19.56 -11.50
CA LEU A 313 12.61 -18.73 -10.29
C LEU A 313 11.76 -19.41 -9.21
N TYR A 314 10.65 -20.04 -9.61
CA TYR A 314 9.77 -20.77 -8.70
C TYR A 314 10.45 -22.00 -8.10
N ASP A 315 11.07 -22.84 -8.93
CA ASP A 315 11.76 -24.07 -8.50
C ASP A 315 12.91 -23.72 -7.54
N THR A 316 13.71 -22.72 -7.89
CA THR A 316 14.80 -22.22 -7.04
C THR A 316 14.28 -21.70 -5.69
N ARG A 317 13.15 -20.99 -5.69
CA ARG A 317 12.50 -20.55 -4.44
C ARG A 317 12.09 -21.74 -3.59
N MET A 318 11.52 -22.79 -4.19
CA MET A 318 11.08 -23.98 -3.46
C MET A 318 12.27 -24.72 -2.84
N GLU A 319 13.40 -24.81 -3.54
CA GLU A 319 14.64 -25.35 -2.99
C GLU A 319 15.12 -24.57 -1.76
N TYR A 320 15.18 -23.23 -1.85
CA TYR A 320 15.57 -22.40 -0.71
C TYR A 320 14.56 -22.48 0.44
N LYS A 321 13.25 -22.54 0.15
CA LYS A 321 12.20 -22.72 1.16
C LYS A 321 12.38 -24.05 1.91
N ALA A 322 12.68 -25.14 1.20
CA ALA A 322 12.95 -26.45 1.80
C ALA A 322 14.21 -26.43 2.69
N LYS A 323 15.25 -25.68 2.28
CA LYS A 323 16.48 -25.45 3.06
C LYS A 323 16.31 -24.45 4.21
N LYS A 324 15.15 -23.79 4.34
CA LYS A 324 14.90 -22.66 5.26
C LYS A 324 15.90 -21.50 5.07
N ASP A 325 16.32 -21.28 3.83
CA ASP A 325 17.23 -20.20 3.46
C ASP A 325 16.43 -18.92 3.17
N ASN A 326 16.87 -17.81 3.76
CA ASN A 326 16.24 -16.49 3.59
C ASN A 326 16.30 -15.98 2.13
N LYS A 327 17.22 -16.49 1.30
CA LYS A 327 17.28 -16.19 -0.14
C LYS A 327 15.96 -16.42 -0.86
N GLN A 328 15.10 -17.33 -0.38
CA GLN A 328 13.77 -17.55 -0.98
C GLN A 328 12.94 -16.26 -1.11
N GLN A 329 13.14 -15.27 -0.23
CA GLN A 329 12.39 -14.02 -0.24
C GLN A 329 12.63 -13.20 -1.52
N ILE A 330 13.86 -13.22 -2.05
CA ILE A 330 14.23 -12.57 -3.32
C ILE A 330 13.31 -13.08 -4.43
N TYR A 331 13.24 -14.40 -4.58
CA TYR A 331 12.41 -15.05 -5.59
C TYR A 331 10.92 -14.85 -5.33
N LYS A 332 10.47 -14.90 -4.07
CA LYS A 332 9.07 -14.64 -3.70
C LYS A 332 8.62 -13.25 -4.18
N ILE A 333 9.48 -12.24 -3.99
CA ILE A 333 9.22 -10.87 -4.43
C ILE A 333 9.04 -10.81 -5.95
N LEU A 334 9.96 -11.41 -6.71
CA LEU A 334 9.91 -11.41 -8.19
C LEU A 334 8.66 -12.11 -8.72
N LEU A 335 8.34 -13.29 -8.18
CA LEU A 335 7.16 -14.07 -8.56
C LEU A 335 5.86 -13.31 -8.29
N ASN A 336 5.71 -12.73 -7.09
CA ASN A 336 4.52 -11.97 -6.69
C ASN A 336 4.36 -10.65 -7.47
N SER A 337 5.47 -9.98 -7.79
CA SER A 337 5.45 -8.73 -8.54
C SER A 337 4.96 -8.92 -9.99
N THR A 338 5.07 -10.14 -10.52
CA THR A 338 4.71 -10.47 -11.90
C THR A 338 3.22 -10.25 -12.17
N PHE A 339 2.33 -10.80 -11.34
CA PHE A 339 0.88 -10.69 -11.56
C PHE A 339 0.40 -9.24 -11.59
N GLY A 340 0.85 -8.42 -10.62
CA GLY A 340 0.47 -7.01 -10.55
C GLY A 340 0.96 -6.17 -11.74
N ALA A 341 2.04 -6.60 -12.41
CA ALA A 341 2.62 -5.92 -13.55
C ALA A 341 1.92 -6.23 -14.88
N LEU A 342 1.19 -7.35 -15.00
CA LEU A 342 0.56 -7.79 -16.25
C LEU A 342 -0.46 -6.78 -16.83
N LYS A 343 -1.11 -5.96 -15.99
CA LYS A 343 -2.02 -4.89 -16.43
C LYS A 343 -1.38 -3.50 -16.43
N SER A 344 -0.08 -3.37 -16.11
CA SER A 344 0.61 -2.09 -16.08
C SER A 344 1.17 -1.75 -17.46
N GLU A 345 0.52 -0.84 -18.18
CA GLU A 345 0.92 -0.42 -19.54
C GLU A 345 2.34 0.14 -19.61
N PHE A 346 2.90 0.62 -18.49
CA PHE A 346 4.26 1.16 -18.43
C PHE A 346 5.33 0.11 -18.12
N ASN A 347 4.94 -1.11 -17.73
CA ASN A 347 5.87 -2.20 -17.41
C ASN A 347 6.06 -3.14 -18.61
N ASP A 348 7.25 -3.73 -18.77
CA ASP A 348 7.55 -4.65 -19.87
C ASP A 348 6.87 -6.03 -19.74
N LEU A 349 6.34 -6.37 -18.57
CA LEU A 349 5.50 -7.55 -18.33
C LEU A 349 4.08 -7.42 -18.88
N PHE A 350 3.68 -6.23 -19.34
CA PHE A 350 2.32 -5.95 -19.80
C PHE A 350 1.79 -7.03 -20.74
N ASP A 351 0.76 -7.74 -20.29
CA ASP A 351 0.03 -8.77 -21.03
C ASP A 351 -1.33 -9.01 -20.34
N PRO A 352 -2.34 -8.14 -20.60
CA PRO A 352 -3.55 -8.10 -19.79
C PRO A 352 -4.46 -9.32 -19.96
N VAL A 353 -4.40 -10.03 -21.10
CA VAL A 353 -5.14 -11.30 -21.27
C VAL A 353 -4.59 -12.39 -20.34
N MET A 354 -3.27 -12.42 -20.08
CA MET A 354 -2.70 -13.36 -19.12
C MET A 354 -3.14 -13.04 -17.70
N SER A 355 -3.23 -11.76 -17.33
CA SER A 355 -3.83 -11.35 -16.05
C SER A 355 -5.27 -11.84 -15.92
N ASN A 356 -6.08 -11.68 -16.98
CA ASN A 356 -7.47 -12.11 -16.99
C ASN A 356 -7.61 -13.63 -16.95
N ASN A 357 -6.75 -14.38 -17.66
CA ASN A 357 -6.70 -15.84 -17.57
C ASN A 357 -6.41 -16.31 -16.14
N ILE A 358 -5.39 -15.74 -15.48
CA ILE A 358 -5.06 -16.08 -14.08
C ILE A 358 -6.24 -15.78 -13.16
N CYS A 359 -6.82 -14.58 -13.28
CA CYS A 359 -7.89 -14.12 -12.41
C CYS A 359 -9.19 -14.92 -12.56
N VAL A 360 -9.60 -15.22 -13.79
CA VAL A 360 -10.84 -15.97 -14.07
C VAL A 360 -10.67 -17.42 -13.68
N ASN A 361 -9.59 -18.08 -14.10
CA ASN A 361 -9.33 -19.45 -13.67
C ASN A 361 -9.19 -19.54 -12.15
N GLY A 362 -8.58 -18.55 -11.51
CA GLY A 362 -8.42 -18.53 -10.05
C GLY A 362 -9.76 -18.52 -9.32
N GLN A 363 -10.75 -17.80 -9.86
CA GLN A 363 -12.12 -17.80 -9.34
C GLN A 363 -12.82 -19.14 -9.58
N LEU A 364 -12.69 -19.73 -10.77
CA LEU A 364 -13.36 -20.99 -11.13
C LEU A 364 -12.78 -22.17 -10.33
N ILE A 365 -11.46 -22.25 -10.20
CA ILE A 365 -10.75 -23.32 -9.48
C ILE A 365 -11.06 -23.30 -7.97
N LEU A 366 -11.16 -22.11 -7.35
CA LEU A 366 -11.64 -22.00 -5.97
C LEU A 366 -13.13 -22.32 -5.83
N THR A 367 -13.94 -21.96 -6.83
CA THR A 367 -15.37 -22.32 -6.85
C THR A 367 -15.54 -23.84 -6.86
N ASP A 368 -14.74 -24.55 -7.65
CA ASP A 368 -14.70 -26.02 -7.65
C ASP A 368 -14.34 -26.58 -6.26
N LEU A 369 -13.35 -26.02 -5.56
CA LEU A 369 -13.02 -26.43 -4.18
C LEU A 369 -14.21 -26.25 -3.23
N ILE A 370 -14.83 -25.07 -3.24
CA ILE A 370 -15.99 -24.73 -2.41
C ILE A 370 -17.14 -25.72 -2.67
N MET A 371 -17.43 -26.00 -3.94
CA MET A 371 -18.53 -26.87 -4.34
C MET A 371 -18.32 -28.33 -3.93
N ASN A 372 -17.08 -28.83 -3.94
CA ASN A 372 -16.77 -30.17 -3.47
C ASN A 372 -16.85 -30.29 -1.94
N LEU A 373 -16.49 -29.24 -1.21
CA LEU A 373 -16.51 -29.23 0.26
C LEU A 373 -17.91 -28.98 0.85
N ARG A 374 -18.87 -28.52 0.04
CA ARG A 374 -20.23 -28.15 0.48
C ARG A 374 -20.97 -29.19 1.36
N PRO A 375 -20.81 -30.53 1.20
CA PRO A 375 -21.57 -31.49 2.02
C PRO A 375 -21.01 -31.61 3.44
N TYR A 376 -19.76 -31.20 3.66
CA TYR A 376 -18.98 -31.41 4.87
C TYR A 376 -18.67 -30.11 5.62
N THR A 377 -18.92 -28.96 4.99
CA THR A 377 -18.50 -27.66 5.48
C THR A 377 -19.58 -26.60 5.33
N GLU A 378 -19.47 -25.55 6.15
CA GLU A 378 -20.22 -24.32 5.98
C GLU A 378 -19.25 -23.19 5.64
N LEU A 379 -19.41 -22.59 4.45
CA LEU A 379 -18.56 -21.50 4.00
C LEU A 379 -18.76 -20.24 4.85
N VAL A 380 -17.67 -19.66 5.36
CA VAL A 380 -17.69 -18.41 6.13
C VAL A 380 -17.18 -17.25 5.29
N GLN A 381 -16.07 -17.48 4.59
CA GLN A 381 -15.36 -16.47 3.80
C GLN A 381 -14.58 -17.15 2.68
N SER A 382 -14.47 -16.47 1.54
CA SER A 382 -13.55 -16.80 0.44
C SER A 382 -12.76 -15.53 0.10
N ASN A 383 -11.44 -15.63 0.03
CA ASN A 383 -10.58 -14.58 -0.52
C ASN A 383 -9.93 -15.08 -1.82
N THR A 384 -8.96 -14.32 -2.32
CA THR A 384 -8.37 -14.56 -3.65
C THR A 384 -7.72 -15.93 -3.78
N ASP A 385 -7.16 -16.44 -2.70
CA ASP A 385 -6.27 -17.60 -2.64
C ASP A 385 -6.63 -18.58 -1.52
N GLY A 386 -7.81 -18.47 -0.91
CA GLY A 386 -8.18 -19.32 0.21
C GLY A 386 -9.64 -19.21 0.63
N ILE A 387 -10.05 -20.16 1.46
CA ILE A 387 -11.41 -20.26 2.00
C ILE A 387 -11.35 -20.54 3.50
N LEU A 388 -12.25 -19.90 4.25
CA LEU A 388 -12.50 -20.20 5.65
C LEU A 388 -13.83 -20.94 5.75
N VAL A 389 -13.78 -22.13 6.31
CA VAL A 389 -14.95 -22.99 6.45
C VAL A 389 -15.11 -23.47 7.89
N LYS A 390 -16.36 -23.61 8.33
CA LYS A 390 -16.65 -24.40 9.53
C LYS A 390 -16.72 -25.86 9.16
N TYR A 391 -16.30 -26.72 10.07
CA TYR A 391 -16.37 -28.16 9.88
C TYR A 391 -16.72 -28.86 11.19
N LYS A 392 -17.20 -30.11 11.08
CA LYS A 392 -17.33 -31.00 12.24
C LYS A 392 -16.13 -31.92 12.27
N GLU A 393 -15.64 -32.24 13.46
CA GLU A 393 -14.42 -33.05 13.63
C GLU A 393 -14.45 -34.36 12.85
N LYS A 394 -15.60 -35.05 12.86
CA LYS A 394 -15.80 -36.32 12.15
C LYS A 394 -15.63 -36.24 10.63
N ASP A 395 -15.73 -35.04 10.05
CA ASP A 395 -15.68 -34.80 8.61
C ASP A 395 -14.28 -34.32 8.15
N LEU A 396 -13.34 -34.07 9.08
CA LEU A 396 -12.02 -33.49 8.78
C LEU A 396 -11.17 -34.35 7.84
N ASP A 397 -11.13 -35.67 8.05
CA ASP A 397 -10.35 -36.57 7.19
C ASP A 397 -10.91 -36.62 5.77
N THR A 398 -12.25 -36.60 5.63
CA THR A 398 -12.93 -36.50 4.32
C THR A 398 -12.61 -35.18 3.63
N ILE A 399 -12.65 -34.06 4.38
CA ILE A 399 -12.28 -32.74 3.86
C ILE A 399 -10.84 -32.74 3.33
N LYS A 400 -9.88 -33.28 4.09
CA LYS A 400 -8.47 -33.38 3.68
C LYS A 400 -8.28 -34.28 2.46
N THR A 401 -9.05 -35.35 2.34
CA THR A 401 -9.03 -36.24 1.16
C THR A 401 -9.48 -35.47 -0.09
N ILE A 402 -10.62 -34.77 -0.01
CA ILE A 402 -11.13 -33.94 -1.12
C ILE A 402 -10.12 -32.85 -1.51
N CYS A 403 -9.50 -32.21 -0.51
CA CYS A 403 -8.46 -31.22 -0.74
C CYS A 403 -7.24 -31.82 -1.46
N SER A 404 -6.81 -33.03 -1.07
CA SER A 404 -5.69 -33.74 -1.72
C SER A 404 -5.98 -34.14 -3.16
N GLU A 405 -7.22 -34.57 -3.45
CA GLU A 405 -7.66 -34.85 -4.83
C GLU A 405 -7.70 -33.56 -5.67
N TRP A 406 -8.13 -32.46 -5.08
CA TRP A 406 -8.14 -31.14 -5.72
C TRP A 406 -6.71 -30.65 -6.01
N GLU A 407 -5.78 -30.81 -5.06
CA GLU A 407 -4.35 -30.49 -5.25
C GLU A 407 -3.77 -31.24 -6.45
N LEU A 408 -4.04 -32.55 -6.54
CA LEU A 408 -3.57 -33.39 -7.64
C LEU A 408 -4.15 -32.95 -8.99
N ASN A 409 -5.44 -32.58 -9.04
CA ASN A 409 -6.11 -32.18 -10.29
C ASN A 409 -5.50 -30.92 -10.89
N TYR A 410 -5.18 -29.92 -10.07
CA TYR A 410 -4.69 -28.62 -10.54
C TYR A 410 -3.18 -28.42 -10.43
N GLY A 411 -2.45 -29.39 -9.84
CA GLY A 411 -1.03 -29.25 -9.53
C GLY A 411 -0.75 -28.15 -8.50
N LEU A 412 -1.69 -27.91 -7.58
CA LEU A 412 -1.62 -26.85 -6.56
C LEU A 412 -1.34 -27.47 -5.19
N THR A 413 -1.02 -26.63 -4.20
CA THR A 413 -0.76 -27.07 -2.82
C THR A 413 -1.62 -26.27 -1.85
N LEU A 414 -2.19 -26.94 -0.85
CA LEU A 414 -3.04 -26.38 0.18
C LEU A 414 -2.33 -26.40 1.54
N ASP A 415 -2.27 -25.23 2.17
CA ASP A 415 -1.83 -25.04 3.54
C ASP A 415 -3.08 -24.90 4.44
N TYR A 416 -3.03 -25.48 5.64
CA TYR A 416 -4.16 -25.49 6.59
C TYR A 416 -3.84 -24.70 7.85
N GLU A 417 -4.76 -23.83 8.25
CA GLU A 417 -4.70 -23.10 9.52
C GLU A 417 -6.00 -23.29 10.32
N TYR A 418 -5.86 -23.68 11.58
CA TYR A 418 -6.98 -23.96 12.47
C TYR A 418 -7.40 -22.69 13.21
N VAL A 419 -8.62 -22.24 12.95
CA VAL A 419 -9.17 -20.98 13.46
C VAL A 419 -10.22 -21.29 14.53
N GLU A 420 -10.09 -20.65 15.69
CA GLU A 420 -10.98 -20.82 16.85
C GLU A 420 -12.07 -19.74 16.85
N LYS A 421 -11.74 -18.50 16.45
CA LYS A 421 -12.66 -17.37 16.50
C LYS A 421 -12.44 -16.44 15.32
N ILE A 422 -13.53 -15.96 14.73
CA ILE A 422 -13.52 -14.92 13.71
C ILE A 422 -14.57 -13.86 14.02
N VAL A 423 -14.21 -12.60 13.77
CA VAL A 423 -15.11 -11.45 13.77
C VAL A 423 -14.85 -10.67 12.49
N GLN A 424 -15.88 -10.50 11.65
CA GLN A 424 -15.75 -9.88 10.34
C GLN A 424 -16.94 -8.98 10.01
N ARG A 425 -16.65 -7.80 9.47
CA ARG A 425 -17.67 -6.95 8.84
C ARG A 425 -17.92 -7.40 7.41
N ASP A 426 -16.82 -7.69 6.72
CA ASP A 426 -16.75 -8.13 5.33
C ASP A 426 -15.37 -8.78 5.07
N VAL A 427 -15.15 -9.32 3.88
CA VAL A 427 -13.93 -10.06 3.47
C VAL A 427 -12.62 -9.26 3.61
N ASN A 428 -12.71 -7.93 3.62
CA ASN A 428 -11.56 -7.05 3.76
C ASN A 428 -11.41 -6.48 5.17
N ASN A 429 -12.34 -6.75 6.07
CA ASN A 429 -12.39 -6.17 7.41
C ASN A 429 -12.74 -7.26 8.43
N TYR A 430 -11.72 -7.99 8.87
CA TYR A 430 -11.87 -9.09 9.83
C TYR A 430 -10.69 -9.17 10.79
N ILE A 431 -10.93 -9.83 11.92
CA ILE A 431 -9.92 -10.29 12.85
C ILE A 431 -10.25 -11.73 13.25
N TRP A 432 -9.25 -12.58 13.28
CA TRP A 432 -9.42 -13.95 13.75
C TRP A 432 -8.32 -14.35 14.74
N LYS A 433 -8.63 -15.37 15.53
CA LYS A 433 -7.73 -16.01 16.47
C LYS A 433 -7.64 -17.49 16.12
N THR A 434 -6.42 -17.99 15.96
CA THR A 434 -6.12 -19.40 15.70
C THR A 434 -6.08 -20.21 16.99
N GLU A 435 -6.17 -21.54 16.88
CA GLU A 435 -6.10 -22.44 18.04
C GLU A 435 -4.78 -22.32 18.82
N ASP A 436 -3.68 -21.94 18.16
CA ASP A 436 -2.38 -21.66 18.80
C ASP A 436 -2.28 -20.26 19.42
N GLY A 437 -3.37 -19.48 19.40
CA GLY A 437 -3.47 -18.16 20.02
C GLY A 437 -2.98 -17.00 19.16
N LYS A 438 -2.53 -17.23 17.92
CA LYS A 438 -2.14 -16.12 17.03
C LYS A 438 -3.36 -15.35 16.57
N ILE A 439 -3.20 -14.04 16.45
CA ILE A 439 -4.23 -13.13 15.96
C ILE A 439 -3.82 -12.63 14.58
N LYS A 440 -4.76 -12.59 13.64
CA LYS A 440 -4.57 -11.92 12.34
C LYS A 440 -5.72 -10.96 12.09
N GLY A 441 -5.38 -9.74 11.67
CA GLY A 441 -6.35 -8.70 11.35
C GLY A 441 -6.14 -8.21 9.91
N LYS A 442 -7.22 -7.78 9.26
CA LYS A 442 -7.21 -7.18 7.92
C LYS A 442 -8.14 -5.96 7.89
N GLY A 443 -7.75 -4.96 7.10
CA GLY A 443 -8.53 -3.73 6.87
C GLY A 443 -8.72 -2.89 8.12
N LEU A 444 -9.95 -2.81 8.63
CA LEU A 444 -10.28 -2.14 9.91
C LEU A 444 -9.46 -2.67 11.08
N PHE A 445 -8.96 -3.90 11.01
CA PHE A 445 -8.11 -4.47 12.04
C PHE A 445 -6.64 -4.49 11.66
N ASP A 446 -6.20 -3.86 10.56
CA ASP A 446 -4.81 -3.92 10.09
C ASP A 446 -3.80 -3.44 11.14
N LYS A 447 -4.16 -2.43 11.95
CA LYS A 447 -3.30 -1.88 13.02
C LYS A 447 -3.76 -2.29 14.42
N TYR A 448 -4.33 -3.49 14.55
CA TYR A 448 -4.81 -4.02 15.85
C TYR A 448 -3.70 -4.11 16.92
N ALA A 449 -2.44 -4.19 16.51
CA ALA A 449 -1.26 -4.27 17.39
C ALA A 449 -0.54 -2.92 17.58
N GLY A 450 -1.05 -1.84 16.98
CA GLY A 450 -0.40 -0.54 16.91
C GLY A 450 -0.13 -0.08 15.48
N GLY A 451 0.00 1.23 15.29
CA GLY A 451 0.37 1.81 14.01
C GLY A 451 1.87 1.82 13.75
N ASP A 452 2.24 2.21 12.53
CA ASP A 452 3.62 2.35 12.07
C ASP A 452 3.80 3.67 11.30
N PHE A 453 4.96 3.86 10.67
CA PHE A 453 5.27 5.08 9.91
C PHE A 453 4.33 5.34 8.74
N GLU A 454 3.69 4.31 8.17
CA GLU A 454 2.74 4.45 7.07
C GLU A 454 1.33 4.80 7.57
N LYS A 455 0.90 4.19 8.68
CA LYS A 455 -0.45 4.35 9.22
C LYS A 455 -0.47 4.29 10.75
N ASN A 456 -0.70 5.44 11.37
CA ASN A 456 -0.98 5.56 12.80
C ASN A 456 -2.09 6.59 13.13
N ASN A 457 -2.98 6.84 12.17
CA ASN A 457 -4.12 7.74 12.35
C ASN A 457 -5.33 6.99 12.90
N LEU A 458 -5.79 7.36 14.10
CA LEU A 458 -6.94 6.78 14.80
C LEU A 458 -6.89 5.25 14.93
N THR A 459 -5.69 4.67 15.08
CA THR A 459 -5.49 3.22 15.27
C THR A 459 -6.06 2.72 16.59
N VAL A 460 -6.44 3.62 17.51
CA VAL A 460 -7.28 3.30 18.68
C VAL A 460 -8.56 2.54 18.32
N ILE A 461 -9.11 2.75 17.12
CA ILE A 461 -10.28 1.99 16.64
C ILE A 461 -9.95 0.52 16.50
N ASP A 462 -8.94 0.20 15.69
CA ASP A 462 -8.45 -1.16 15.42
C ASP A 462 -8.09 -1.87 16.74
N MET A 463 -7.34 -1.18 17.61
CA MET A 463 -6.84 -1.71 18.88
C MET A 463 -7.97 -1.97 19.89
N ALA A 464 -8.88 -1.00 20.09
CA ALA A 464 -9.98 -1.15 21.04
C ALA A 464 -11.01 -2.20 20.57
N LEU A 465 -11.30 -2.27 19.27
CA LEU A 465 -12.17 -3.32 18.73
C LEU A 465 -11.55 -4.71 18.87
N LYS A 466 -10.22 -4.84 18.73
CA LYS A 466 -9.53 -6.11 19.01
C LYS A 466 -9.67 -6.51 20.48
N GLU A 467 -9.43 -5.59 21.41
CA GLU A 467 -9.58 -5.89 22.84
C GLU A 467 -11.03 -6.26 23.20
N TYR A 468 -12.01 -5.59 22.58
CA TYR A 468 -13.42 -5.92 22.74
C TYR A 468 -13.78 -7.30 22.18
N TYR A 469 -13.53 -7.54 20.90
CA TYR A 469 -13.99 -8.74 20.20
C TYR A 469 -13.20 -10.02 20.51
N ILE A 470 -11.88 -9.90 20.74
CA ILE A 470 -11.01 -11.06 20.97
C ILE A 470 -10.75 -11.29 22.46
N ASN A 471 -10.50 -10.21 23.20
CA ASN A 471 -10.09 -10.29 24.60
C ASN A 471 -11.22 -10.03 25.60
N ASN A 472 -12.45 -9.75 25.12
CA ASN A 472 -13.64 -9.46 25.94
C ASN A 472 -13.41 -8.32 26.95
N LYS A 473 -12.65 -7.28 26.58
CA LYS A 473 -12.43 -6.09 27.41
C LYS A 473 -13.37 -4.95 27.01
N ASP A 474 -13.75 -4.14 27.98
CA ASP A 474 -14.54 -2.95 27.72
C ASP A 474 -13.75 -1.89 26.92
N VAL A 475 -14.46 -1.20 26.02
CA VAL A 475 -13.88 -0.18 25.14
C VAL A 475 -13.38 1.01 25.93
N ARG A 476 -14.16 1.50 26.91
CA ARG A 476 -13.78 2.64 27.75
C ARG A 476 -12.58 2.29 28.62
N ASP A 477 -12.58 1.12 29.25
CA ASP A 477 -11.44 0.69 30.08
C ASP A 477 -10.17 0.59 29.24
N THR A 478 -10.28 0.08 28.01
CA THR A 478 -9.14 -0.02 27.07
C THR A 478 -8.57 1.36 26.74
N ILE A 479 -9.43 2.31 26.33
CA ILE A 479 -9.00 3.68 25.97
C ILE A 479 -8.44 4.42 27.18
N THR A 480 -9.10 4.31 28.34
CA THR A 480 -8.67 4.98 29.58
C THR A 480 -7.27 4.49 30.00
N ASN A 481 -7.04 3.18 29.95
CA ASN A 481 -5.73 2.60 30.28
C ASN A 481 -4.64 3.01 29.28
N MET A 482 -4.95 3.19 27.98
CA MET A 482 -3.96 3.71 27.02
C MET A 482 -3.49 5.11 27.42
N ILE A 483 -4.43 6.00 27.74
CA ILE A 483 -4.12 7.39 28.12
C ILE A 483 -3.36 7.44 29.44
N LEU A 484 -3.79 6.69 30.47
CA LEU A 484 -3.12 6.67 31.78
C LEU A 484 -1.67 6.18 31.70
N ASN A 485 -1.36 5.30 30.75
CA ASN A 485 -0.01 4.81 30.50
C ASN A 485 0.79 5.68 29.52
N GLY A 486 0.28 6.84 29.12
CA GLY A 486 0.94 7.77 28.19
C GLY A 486 0.95 7.30 26.73
N ASN A 487 0.24 6.23 26.37
CA ASN A 487 0.17 5.72 25.00
C ASN A 487 -0.92 6.45 24.21
N VAL A 488 -0.66 7.71 23.83
CA VAL A 488 -1.62 8.57 23.14
C VAL A 488 -1.47 8.59 21.62
N THR A 489 -0.37 8.08 21.07
CA THR A 489 -0.15 8.00 19.62
C THR A 489 -1.33 7.37 18.86
N PRO A 490 -1.97 6.27 19.34
CA PRO A 490 -3.11 5.68 18.64
C PRO A 490 -4.37 6.54 18.60
N LEU A 491 -4.51 7.49 19.54
CA LEU A 491 -5.64 8.41 19.64
C LEU A 491 -5.50 9.61 18.69
N GLN A 492 -4.31 9.82 18.12
CA GLN A 492 -4.09 10.95 17.25
C GLN A 492 -4.96 10.85 15.98
N GLN A 493 -5.38 12.01 15.48
CA GLN A 493 -5.87 12.13 14.13
C GLN A 493 -4.94 13.04 13.33
N VAL A 494 -4.49 12.56 12.17
CA VAL A 494 -3.65 13.30 11.22
C VAL A 494 -4.55 14.06 10.27
N ALA A 495 -4.81 15.33 10.61
CA ALA A 495 -5.59 16.27 9.84
C ALA A 495 -4.78 16.82 8.67
N LYS A 496 -5.18 16.50 7.43
CA LYS A 496 -4.52 16.99 6.20
C LYS A 496 -5.44 17.87 5.38
N MET A 497 -4.95 19.01 4.90
CA MET A 497 -5.71 19.96 4.07
C MET A 497 -6.10 19.33 2.72
N GLY A 498 -5.11 18.84 1.98
CA GLY A 498 -5.27 18.36 0.60
C GLY A 498 -5.30 19.51 -0.42
N ASN A 499 -4.97 19.20 -1.67
CA ASN A 499 -4.65 20.21 -2.69
C ASN A 499 -5.84 21.03 -3.21
N SER A 500 -7.08 20.65 -2.87
CA SER A 500 -8.30 21.31 -3.36
C SER A 500 -8.76 22.51 -2.52
N TYR A 501 -8.05 22.79 -1.44
CA TYR A 501 -8.35 23.80 -0.42
C TYR A 501 -7.20 24.80 -0.33
N ASP A 502 -7.51 26.01 0.14
CA ASP A 502 -6.56 27.12 0.14
C ASP A 502 -5.80 27.18 1.48
N ILE A 503 -6.51 27.00 2.60
CA ILE A 503 -5.95 27.05 3.96
C ILE A 503 -6.60 26.00 4.90
N MET A 504 -5.96 25.74 6.03
CA MET A 504 -6.55 25.02 7.16
C MET A 504 -6.71 25.99 8.34
N GLU A 505 -7.87 25.96 9.00
CA GLU A 505 -8.15 26.85 10.12
C GLU A 505 -8.58 26.09 11.38
N HIS A 506 -8.14 26.59 12.52
CA HIS A 506 -8.54 26.15 13.85
C HIS A 506 -8.73 27.39 14.73
N ASN A 507 -9.87 27.51 15.42
CA ASN A 507 -10.22 28.69 16.22
C ASN A 507 -10.15 30.04 15.47
N GLY A 508 -10.46 30.02 14.16
CA GLY A 508 -10.41 31.22 13.31
C GLY A 508 -8.99 31.68 12.97
N GLN A 509 -7.96 30.90 13.34
CA GLN A 509 -6.57 31.12 12.96
C GLN A 509 -6.14 30.09 11.93
N GLU A 510 -5.33 30.52 10.97
CA GLU A 510 -4.68 29.63 10.02
C GLU A 510 -3.65 28.76 10.74
N VAL A 511 -3.62 27.48 10.37
CA VAL A 511 -2.68 26.48 10.89
C VAL A 511 -2.03 25.74 9.72
N GLN A 512 -1.03 24.91 10.04
CA GLN A 512 -0.26 24.13 9.06
C GLN A 512 -1.17 23.26 8.17
N LYS A 513 -0.68 22.79 7.02
CA LYS A 513 -1.47 21.93 6.12
C LYS A 513 -1.66 20.53 6.68
N VAL A 514 -0.70 20.03 7.47
CA VAL A 514 -0.78 18.78 8.21
C VAL A 514 -0.71 19.07 9.71
N ASN A 515 -1.69 18.59 10.47
CA ASN A 515 -1.71 18.74 11.92
C ASN A 515 -2.01 17.41 12.60
N ARG A 516 -1.39 17.21 13.76
CA ARG A 516 -1.80 16.17 14.71
C ARG A 516 -2.81 16.75 15.68
N ILE A 517 -4.00 16.17 15.70
CA ILE A 517 -5.10 16.63 16.54
C ILE A 517 -5.61 15.53 17.48
N PHE A 518 -6.14 15.96 18.61
CA PHE A 518 -6.83 15.14 19.60
C PHE A 518 -8.20 15.72 19.91
N ALA A 519 -9.20 14.87 20.12
CA ALA A 519 -10.48 15.35 20.63
C ALA A 519 -10.32 15.82 22.09
N THR A 520 -10.90 16.97 22.43
CA THR A 520 -10.83 17.54 23.78
C THR A 520 -12.20 17.90 24.33
N TRP A 521 -12.33 17.81 25.65
CA TRP A 521 -13.54 18.22 26.38
C TRP A 521 -13.57 19.72 26.67
N ASP A 522 -12.43 20.42 26.57
CA ASP A 522 -12.31 21.85 26.87
C ASP A 522 -12.96 22.70 25.78
N ASN A 523 -13.93 23.52 26.19
CA ASN A 523 -14.72 24.40 25.31
C ASN A 523 -13.93 25.59 24.74
N LYS A 524 -12.69 25.82 25.18
CA LYS A 524 -11.80 26.84 24.60
C LYS A 524 -11.29 26.43 23.21
N TYR A 525 -11.30 25.14 22.91
CA TYR A 525 -10.89 24.61 21.61
C TYR A 525 -12.09 24.43 20.70
N GLY A 526 -11.90 24.68 19.42
CA GLY A 526 -12.91 24.57 18.39
C GLY A 526 -12.56 23.51 17.35
N ALA A 527 -13.32 23.48 16.27
CA ALA A 527 -13.10 22.53 15.19
C ALA A 527 -11.94 22.99 14.31
N ILE A 528 -11.20 22.02 13.76
CA ILE A 528 -10.26 22.23 12.68
C ILE A 528 -10.94 21.94 11.33
N ASN A 529 -10.83 22.87 10.39
CA ASN A 529 -11.54 22.83 9.12
C ASN A 529 -10.62 23.11 7.94
N LYS A 530 -10.91 22.45 6.82
CA LYS A 530 -10.35 22.81 5.52
C LYS A 530 -11.16 23.96 4.96
N VAL A 531 -10.51 25.00 4.46
CA VAL A 531 -11.19 26.19 3.98
C VAL A 531 -10.92 26.39 2.50
N LYS A 532 -11.99 26.66 1.75
CA LYS A 532 -11.92 27.10 0.36
C LYS A 532 -12.48 28.52 0.23
N ASN A 533 -11.71 29.39 -0.40
CA ASN A 533 -12.01 30.79 -0.61
C ASN A 533 -12.65 30.95 -1.99
N ASN A 534 -13.95 31.23 -2.02
CA ASN A 534 -14.67 31.53 -3.25
C ASN A 534 -15.08 33.01 -3.24
N ASN A 535 -14.36 33.86 -3.99
CA ASN A 535 -14.63 35.30 -4.09
C ASN A 535 -14.76 36.00 -2.73
N GLY A 536 -13.84 35.71 -1.79
CA GLY A 536 -13.84 36.29 -0.45
C GLY A 536 -14.77 35.61 0.56
N VAL A 537 -15.57 34.61 0.15
CA VAL A 537 -16.40 33.81 1.06
C VAL A 537 -15.68 32.52 1.43
N LYS A 538 -15.43 32.33 2.74
CA LYS A 538 -14.84 31.10 3.30
C LYS A 538 -15.88 29.99 3.37
N LYS A 539 -15.61 28.88 2.68
CA LYS A 539 -16.38 27.63 2.82
C LYS A 539 -15.59 26.62 3.64
N TYR A 540 -16.15 26.23 4.78
CA TYR A 540 -15.54 25.29 5.71
C TYR A 540 -15.94 23.85 5.38
N THR A 541 -14.98 22.93 5.41
CA THR A 541 -15.21 21.48 5.36
C THR A 541 -14.57 20.83 6.57
N LYS A 542 -15.40 20.18 7.39
CA LYS A 542 -14.95 19.42 8.55
C LYS A 542 -14.15 18.20 8.11
N ILE A 543 -13.10 17.87 8.87
CA ILE A 543 -12.33 16.64 8.68
C ILE A 543 -13.18 15.45 9.14
N ALA A 544 -13.28 14.41 8.32
CA ALA A 544 -14.07 13.22 8.66
C ALA A 544 -13.59 12.61 9.98
N ASN A 545 -14.52 12.26 10.87
CA ASN A 545 -14.23 11.77 12.23
C ASN A 545 -13.34 12.71 13.07
N SER A 546 -13.37 14.03 12.85
CA SER A 546 -12.81 15.00 13.80
C SER A 546 -13.85 15.42 14.83
N SER A 547 -13.39 15.81 16.02
CA SER A 547 -14.23 16.44 17.03
C SER A 547 -14.61 17.87 16.62
N ASP A 548 -15.69 18.41 17.20
CA ASP A 548 -15.96 19.86 17.10
C ASP A 548 -15.07 20.68 18.04
N LYS A 549 -14.27 20.01 18.87
CA LYS A 549 -13.28 20.58 19.79
C LYS A 549 -11.99 19.79 19.68
N CYS A 550 -10.97 20.39 19.08
CA CYS A 550 -9.71 19.73 18.79
C CYS A 550 -8.55 20.45 19.46
N TYR A 551 -7.74 19.71 20.20
CA TYR A 551 -6.43 20.17 20.66
C TYR A 551 -5.38 19.79 19.60
N ILE A 552 -4.55 20.74 19.17
CA ILE A 552 -3.46 20.51 18.21
C ILE A 552 -2.15 20.30 18.98
N ASN A 553 -1.43 19.21 18.70
CA ASN A 553 -0.05 19.01 19.17
C ASN A 553 0.86 18.54 18.03
N ASN A 554 1.50 19.50 17.37
CA ASN A 554 2.49 19.25 16.32
C ASN A 554 3.92 19.08 16.87
N ASP A 555 4.14 19.13 18.18
CA ASP A 555 5.45 18.81 18.79
C ASP A 555 5.63 17.28 18.88
N VAL A 556 6.67 16.78 19.53
CA VAL A 556 6.81 15.35 19.81
C VAL A 556 5.63 14.82 20.65
N ILE A 557 5.23 13.57 20.40
CA ILE A 557 4.00 12.99 20.94
C ILE A 557 3.98 12.95 22.47
N GLU A 558 5.15 12.84 23.10
CA GLU A 558 5.34 12.81 24.55
C GLU A 558 4.93 14.12 25.23
N LYS A 559 4.86 15.23 24.49
CA LYS A 559 4.39 16.53 25.01
C LYS A 559 2.88 16.72 24.92
N THR A 560 2.13 15.69 24.51
CA THR A 560 0.67 15.75 24.47
C THR A 560 0.11 15.88 25.89
N ASP A 561 -0.67 16.92 26.16
CA ASP A 561 -1.39 17.06 27.44
C ASP A 561 -2.56 16.07 27.51
N THR A 562 -2.33 14.94 28.18
CA THR A 562 -3.32 13.87 28.33
C THR A 562 -4.56 14.30 29.10
N ASN A 563 -4.49 15.36 29.92
CA ASN A 563 -5.63 15.84 30.70
C ASN A 563 -6.67 16.52 29.82
N LEU A 564 -6.30 16.97 28.62
CA LEU A 564 -7.22 17.60 27.67
C LEU A 564 -8.00 16.57 26.84
N ILE A 565 -7.62 15.29 26.84
CA ILE A 565 -8.20 14.28 25.94
C ILE A 565 -9.65 13.93 26.35
N ASP A 566 -10.57 13.98 25.40
CA ASP A 566 -11.98 13.56 25.59
C ASP A 566 -12.12 12.04 25.39
N ILE A 567 -12.08 11.28 26.48
CA ILE A 567 -12.26 9.82 26.45
C ILE A 567 -13.62 9.45 25.82
N ASP A 568 -14.70 10.19 26.13
CA ASP A 568 -16.04 9.85 25.68
C ASP A 568 -16.17 9.99 24.16
N TYR A 569 -15.46 10.94 23.57
CA TYR A 569 -15.36 11.07 22.12
C TYR A 569 -14.80 9.79 21.48
N TYR A 570 -13.66 9.30 21.99
CA TYR A 570 -13.02 8.11 21.43
C TYR A 570 -13.85 6.85 21.67
N VAL A 571 -14.50 6.72 22.84
CA VAL A 571 -15.46 5.64 23.08
C VAL A 571 -16.56 5.68 22.02
N ARG A 572 -17.25 6.81 21.82
CA ARG A 572 -18.29 6.93 20.78
C ARG A 572 -17.77 6.64 19.37
N LEU A 573 -16.54 7.04 19.07
CA LEU A 573 -15.90 6.77 17.79
C LEU A 573 -15.69 5.26 17.57
N VAL A 574 -15.21 4.54 18.58
CA VAL A 574 -15.04 3.08 18.52
C VAL A 574 -16.40 2.39 18.44
N GLU A 575 -17.36 2.78 19.27
CA GLU A 575 -18.74 2.22 19.26
C GLU A 575 -19.40 2.37 17.88
N LYS A 576 -19.23 3.52 17.21
CA LYS A 576 -19.74 3.74 15.84
C LYS A 576 -19.14 2.76 14.82
N ASN A 577 -17.95 2.22 15.08
CA ASN A 577 -17.28 1.26 14.19
C ASN A 577 -17.54 -0.20 14.60
N LYS A 578 -18.24 -0.47 15.70
CA LYS A 578 -18.77 -1.81 15.97
C LYS A 578 -19.80 -2.17 14.90
N PHE A 579 -19.76 -3.41 14.46
CA PHE A 579 -20.64 -3.92 13.40
C PHE A 579 -21.37 -5.21 13.83
N ILE A 580 -21.08 -5.70 15.05
CA ILE A 580 -21.74 -6.81 15.71
C ILE A 580 -21.84 -6.44 17.19
N ASP A 581 -23.06 -6.47 17.73
CA ASP A 581 -23.31 -6.40 19.16
C ASP A 581 -23.45 -7.81 19.72
N GLU A 582 -22.85 -8.09 20.88
CA GLU A 582 -22.95 -9.39 21.55
C GLU A 582 -24.40 -9.81 21.86
N ASN A 583 -25.35 -8.87 21.84
CA ASN A 583 -26.79 -9.13 21.95
C ASN A 583 -27.38 -9.93 20.78
N TYR A 584 -26.62 -10.16 19.69
CA TYR A 584 -27.00 -11.06 18.60
C TYR A 584 -26.72 -12.55 18.89
N LYS A 585 -26.22 -12.91 20.08
CA LYS A 585 -25.99 -14.32 20.49
C LYS A 585 -27.27 -15.11 20.84
N LEU A 586 -28.47 -14.51 20.69
CA LEU A 586 -29.75 -15.11 21.11
C LEU A 586 -30.78 -15.15 19.98
N PHE A 587 -30.44 -15.66 18.78
CA PHE A 587 -31.44 -16.19 17.84
C PHE A 587 -30.89 -17.36 17.04
#